data_AF-A0A6V8LIC6-F1
#
_entry.id   AF-A0A6V8LIC6-F1
#
_cell.length_a   1.000
_cell.length_b   1.000
_cell.length_c   1.000
_cell.angle_alpha   90.00
_cell.angle_beta   90.00
_cell.angle_gamma   90.00
#
_symmetry.space_group_name_H-M   'P 1'
#
loop_
_entity.id
_entity.type
_entity.pdbx_description
1 polymer ?
#
loop_
_entity_poly.entity_id
_entity_poly.type
_entity_poly.pdbx_seq_one_letter_code
_entity_poly.pdbx_strand_id
1 'polypeptide(L)'
;MLAYRPDTPPGWDTATRLRPKWTPEKMAKLGVDGVKLILFYRADLTETAAEQRKLVADLAADCHAWRLPLIVEPIWYPLPGEEPGETQRADAIVASAAEFTLLGLDILKMQYPGSAGACRDLDAAATVPWVLLSEGAGFDDFAAQMEVAARAGASGYIAGRAVWGDAVGRTAALGRVGERLDALNAIVRAHGRPWAERVPAGAITPTWYEAYGE
;
A
#
# COMPACT_ATOMS: atom_id res chain seq x y z
N MET A 1 -4.54 -9.80 14.05
CA MET A 1 -4.63 -8.64 14.96
C MET A 1 -3.59 -7.62 14.51
N LEU A 2 -3.92 -6.32 14.48
CA LEU A 2 -2.91 -5.28 14.28
C LEU A 2 -1.82 -5.46 15.34
N ALA A 3 -0.56 -5.51 14.94
CA ALA A 3 0.54 -5.60 15.90
C ALA A 3 0.66 -4.33 16.77
N TYR A 4 -0.03 -3.23 16.39
CA TYR A 4 0.07 -1.92 17.04
C TYR A 4 -1.29 -1.21 17.04
N ARG A 5 -1.83 -0.92 18.23
CA ARG A 5 -2.98 -0.01 18.40
C ARG A 5 -2.48 1.43 18.60
N PRO A 6 -3.20 2.47 18.15
CA PRO A 6 -2.73 3.84 18.27
C PRO A 6 -2.50 4.37 19.68
N ASP A 7 -3.17 3.79 20.64
CA ASP A 7 -3.06 4.08 22.08
C ASP A 7 -1.94 3.30 22.77
N THR A 8 -1.28 2.34 22.10
CA THR A 8 -0.18 1.57 22.68
C THR A 8 1.15 2.35 22.59
N PRO A 9 1.82 2.66 23.71
CA PRO A 9 3.07 3.42 23.72
C PRO A 9 4.15 2.84 22.77
N PRO A 10 4.86 3.69 21.99
CA PRO A 10 4.89 5.16 22.08
C PRO A 10 3.68 5.88 21.46
N GLY A 11 2.68 5.15 20.97
CA GLY A 11 1.56 5.68 20.19
C GLY A 11 2.02 6.17 18.81
N TRP A 12 1.05 6.52 17.96
CA TRP A 12 1.32 7.16 16.67
C TRP A 12 0.20 8.14 16.34
N ASP A 13 0.56 9.24 15.68
CA ASP A 13 -0.38 10.26 15.24
C ASP A 13 -1.21 9.71 14.06
N THR A 14 -2.54 9.65 14.25
CA THR A 14 -3.47 9.21 13.21
C THR A 14 -3.84 10.34 12.25
N ALA A 15 -3.46 11.59 12.55
CA ALA A 15 -3.72 12.72 11.68
C ALA A 15 -2.97 12.59 10.36
N THR A 16 -3.69 12.72 9.25
CA THR A 16 -3.09 12.71 7.92
C THR A 16 -2.52 14.07 7.60
N ARG A 17 -1.22 14.14 7.34
CA ARG A 17 -0.52 15.39 6.99
C ARG A 17 0.50 15.13 5.89
N LEU A 18 0.53 16.02 4.90
CA LEU A 18 1.63 16.06 3.95
C LEU A 18 2.86 16.66 4.62
N ARG A 19 4.04 16.12 4.31
CA ARG A 19 5.31 16.63 4.85
C ARG A 19 5.54 18.04 4.29
N PRO A 20 5.72 19.08 5.13
CA PRO A 20 5.89 20.44 4.65
C PRO A 20 7.03 20.55 3.64
N LYS A 21 6.81 21.33 2.58
CA LYS A 21 7.77 21.59 1.48
C LYS A 21 8.10 20.37 0.61
N TRP A 22 7.44 19.23 0.77
CA TRP A 22 7.55 18.10 -0.15
C TRP A 22 6.35 18.10 -1.09
N THR A 23 6.60 18.42 -2.36
CA THR A 23 5.59 18.47 -3.43
C THR A 23 5.94 17.45 -4.52
N PRO A 24 4.96 16.94 -5.30
CA PRO A 24 5.24 16.07 -6.45
C PRO A 24 6.22 16.69 -7.45
N GLU A 25 6.12 17.99 -7.72
CA GLU A 25 7.12 18.74 -8.51
C GLU A 25 8.55 18.54 -8.01
N LYS A 26 8.76 18.77 -6.72
CA LYS A 26 10.09 18.66 -6.12
C LYS A 26 10.60 17.23 -6.19
N MET A 27 9.72 16.27 -5.93
CA MET A 27 10.03 14.85 -6.00
C MET A 27 10.44 14.44 -7.42
N ALA A 28 9.69 14.86 -8.44
CA ALA A 28 10.01 14.60 -9.85
C ALA A 28 11.37 15.20 -10.25
N LYS A 29 11.64 16.46 -9.84
CA LYS A 29 12.93 17.13 -10.10
C LYS A 29 14.11 16.47 -9.40
N LEU A 30 13.88 15.73 -8.31
CA LEU A 30 14.89 14.93 -7.62
C LEU A 30 15.12 13.55 -8.26
N GLY A 31 14.28 13.16 -9.22
CA GLY A 31 14.37 11.88 -9.91
C GLY A 31 13.84 10.70 -9.11
N VAL A 32 12.84 10.90 -8.23
CA VAL A 32 12.17 9.77 -7.56
C VAL A 32 11.15 9.10 -8.48
N ASP A 33 10.97 7.80 -8.34
CA ASP A 33 10.09 7.00 -9.21
C ASP A 33 8.61 6.98 -8.79
N GLY A 34 8.26 7.57 -7.64
CA GLY A 34 6.88 7.57 -7.16
C GLY A 34 6.69 8.31 -5.84
N VAL A 35 5.43 8.64 -5.56
CA VAL A 35 4.98 9.26 -4.32
C VAL A 35 4.22 8.23 -3.50
N LYS A 36 4.44 8.23 -2.19
CA LYS A 36 3.70 7.34 -1.29
C LYS A 36 3.06 8.15 -0.17
N LEU A 37 1.77 7.90 0.04
CA LEU A 37 0.99 8.44 1.15
C LEU A 37 0.50 7.30 2.05
N ILE A 38 0.64 7.47 3.36
CA ILE A 38 -0.01 6.65 4.38
C ILE A 38 -1.07 7.50 5.06
N LEU A 39 -2.22 6.89 5.32
CA LEU A 39 -3.28 7.52 6.08
C LEU A 39 -3.95 6.47 6.97
N PHE A 40 -4.27 6.86 8.20
CA PHE A 40 -5.04 6.03 9.12
C PHE A 40 -6.51 6.25 8.82
N TYR A 41 -7.17 5.21 8.32
CA TYR A 41 -8.46 5.34 7.67
C TYR A 41 -9.59 4.72 8.47
N ARG A 42 -10.66 5.49 8.65
CA ARG A 42 -11.92 5.08 9.24
C ARG A 42 -13.07 5.75 8.50
N ALA A 43 -13.76 4.99 7.65
CA ALA A 43 -14.86 5.50 6.84
C ALA A 43 -16.03 6.06 7.67
N ASP A 44 -16.18 5.54 8.90
CA ASP A 44 -17.16 5.96 9.90
C ASP A 44 -16.81 7.28 10.61
N LEU A 45 -15.56 7.74 10.54
CA LEU A 45 -15.17 9.09 10.95
C LEU A 45 -15.40 10.07 9.79
N THR A 46 -16.67 10.33 9.49
CA THR A 46 -17.12 10.91 8.20
C THR A 46 -16.43 12.21 7.79
N GLU A 47 -16.18 13.13 8.73
CA GLU A 47 -15.49 14.40 8.43
C GLU A 47 -14.03 14.16 8.04
N THR A 48 -13.28 13.44 8.90
CA THR A 48 -11.88 13.08 8.63
C THR A 48 -11.74 12.25 7.35
N ALA A 49 -12.64 11.29 7.12
CA ALA A 49 -12.65 10.47 5.92
C ALA A 49 -12.87 11.33 4.66
N ALA A 50 -13.78 12.31 4.70
CA ALA A 50 -14.02 13.22 3.58
C ALA A 50 -12.78 14.08 3.27
N GLU A 51 -12.09 14.60 4.29
CA GLU A 51 -10.83 15.33 4.12
C GLU A 51 -9.72 14.47 3.52
N GLN A 52 -9.58 13.22 3.99
CA GLN A 52 -8.60 12.27 3.48
C GLN A 52 -8.86 11.89 2.02
N ARG A 53 -10.12 11.64 1.64
CA ARG A 53 -10.50 11.37 0.24
C ARG A 53 -10.14 12.55 -0.66
N LYS A 54 -10.48 13.76 -0.24
CA LYS A 54 -10.14 14.98 -0.98
C LYS A 54 -8.63 15.09 -1.15
N LEU A 55 -7.87 14.91 -0.06
CA LEU A 55 -6.41 14.98 -0.08
C LEU A 55 -5.81 13.94 -1.04
N VAL A 56 -6.31 12.70 -1.06
CA VAL A 56 -5.84 11.68 -2.00
C VAL A 56 -6.14 12.06 -3.44
N ALA A 57 -7.36 12.51 -3.74
CA ALA A 57 -7.73 12.92 -5.10
C ALA A 57 -6.90 14.11 -5.60
N ASP A 58 -6.70 15.13 -4.76
CA ASP A 58 -5.86 16.28 -5.08
C ASP A 58 -4.39 15.84 -5.31
N LEU A 59 -3.85 14.98 -4.42
CA LEU A 59 -2.48 14.50 -4.52
C LEU A 59 -2.27 13.62 -5.75
N ALA A 60 -3.25 12.81 -6.14
CA ALA A 60 -3.20 12.00 -7.35
C ALA A 60 -3.09 12.89 -8.60
N ALA A 61 -3.95 13.91 -8.70
CA ALA A 61 -3.91 14.89 -9.79
C ALA A 61 -2.55 15.61 -9.85
N ASP A 62 -2.02 16.04 -8.70
CA ASP A 62 -0.70 16.67 -8.62
C ASP A 62 0.42 15.70 -9.03
N CYS A 63 0.36 14.43 -8.63
CA CYS A 63 1.35 13.42 -9.02
C CYS A 63 1.33 13.16 -10.53
N HIS A 64 0.14 13.04 -11.13
CA HIS A 64 -0.04 12.83 -12.57
C HIS A 64 0.45 14.03 -13.39
N ALA A 65 0.25 15.26 -12.92
CA ALA A 65 0.82 16.46 -13.54
C ALA A 65 2.36 16.42 -13.64
N TRP A 66 3.00 15.67 -12.74
CA TRP A 66 4.45 15.44 -12.72
C TRP A 66 4.85 14.02 -13.13
N ARG A 67 3.92 13.23 -13.67
CA ARG A 67 4.11 11.85 -14.16
C ARG A 67 4.69 10.89 -13.11
N LEU A 68 4.34 11.13 -11.86
CA LEU A 68 4.69 10.25 -10.76
C LEU A 68 3.50 9.36 -10.44
N PRO A 69 3.70 8.03 -10.24
CA PRO A 69 2.66 7.19 -9.67
C PRO A 69 2.47 7.52 -8.19
N LEU A 70 1.21 7.50 -7.74
CA LEU A 70 0.82 7.62 -6.34
C LEU A 70 0.49 6.24 -5.75
N ILE A 71 1.23 5.87 -4.71
CA ILE A 71 0.95 4.72 -3.85
C ILE A 71 0.18 5.20 -2.62
N VAL A 72 -1.01 4.65 -2.36
CA VAL A 72 -1.79 4.96 -1.16
C VAL A 72 -1.86 3.76 -0.24
N GLU A 73 -1.54 3.98 1.04
CA GLU A 73 -1.55 2.99 2.12
C GLU A 73 -2.62 3.38 3.15
N PRO A 74 -3.90 3.01 2.93
CA PRO A 74 -4.92 3.16 3.96
C PRO A 74 -4.70 2.09 5.04
N ILE A 75 -4.53 2.51 6.28
CA ILE A 75 -4.42 1.61 7.43
C ILE A 75 -5.67 1.74 8.27
N TRP A 76 -6.49 0.69 8.27
CA TRP A 76 -7.60 0.55 9.20
C TRP A 76 -7.06 0.24 10.60
N TYR A 77 -7.71 0.76 11.65
CA TYR A 77 -7.34 0.58 13.05
C TYR A 77 -8.57 0.60 13.99
N PRO A 78 -8.54 -0.10 15.14
CA PRO A 78 -9.61 -0.01 16.15
C PRO A 78 -9.53 1.33 16.89
N LEU A 79 -10.70 1.92 17.19
CA LEU A 79 -10.80 3.09 18.08
C LEU A 79 -10.71 2.66 19.55
N PRO A 80 -10.41 3.59 20.48
CA PRO A 80 -10.39 3.28 21.90
C PRO A 80 -11.70 2.63 22.37
N GLY A 81 -11.60 1.44 22.97
CA GLY A 81 -12.74 0.67 23.47
C GLY A 81 -13.39 -0.27 22.45
N GLU A 82 -12.97 -0.27 21.19
CA GLU A 82 -13.45 -1.25 20.20
C GLU A 82 -12.65 -2.55 20.25
N GLU A 83 -13.38 -3.67 20.23
CA GLU A 83 -12.84 -5.04 20.04
C GLU A 83 -13.44 -5.67 18.78
N PRO A 84 -13.00 -5.21 17.59
CA PRO A 84 -13.59 -5.62 16.34
C PRO A 84 -13.20 -7.05 15.99
N GLY A 85 -14.18 -7.82 15.51
CA GLY A 85 -13.96 -9.16 15.01
C GLY A 85 -13.17 -9.18 13.70
N GLU A 86 -12.66 -10.35 13.33
CA GLU A 86 -11.88 -10.53 12.10
C GLU A 86 -12.66 -10.12 10.85
N THR A 87 -13.96 -10.45 10.80
CA THR A 87 -14.85 -10.06 9.69
C THR A 87 -14.98 -8.54 9.57
N GLN A 88 -15.24 -7.84 10.68
CA GLN A 88 -15.39 -6.38 10.66
C GLN A 88 -14.11 -5.68 10.17
N ARG A 89 -12.94 -6.17 10.60
CA ARG A 89 -11.65 -5.68 10.11
C ARG A 89 -11.47 -5.97 8.62
N ALA A 90 -11.77 -7.19 8.18
CA ALA A 90 -11.64 -7.58 6.77
C ALA A 90 -12.54 -6.71 5.87
N ASP A 91 -13.81 -6.54 6.25
CA ASP A 91 -14.79 -5.73 5.52
C ASP A 91 -14.32 -4.28 5.39
N ALA A 92 -13.79 -3.70 6.47
CA ALA A 92 -13.28 -2.33 6.44
C ALA A 92 -12.04 -2.16 5.54
N ILE A 93 -11.13 -3.13 5.53
CA ILE A 93 -9.96 -3.14 4.63
C ILE A 93 -10.42 -3.25 3.17
N VAL A 94 -11.32 -4.17 2.85
CA VAL A 94 -11.87 -4.35 1.49
C VAL A 94 -12.63 -3.10 1.04
N ALA A 95 -13.48 -2.54 1.90
CA ALA A 95 -14.22 -1.31 1.60
C ALA A 95 -13.28 -0.12 1.32
N SER A 96 -12.18 0.00 2.07
CA SER A 96 -11.18 1.04 1.79
C SER A 96 -10.54 0.86 0.41
N ALA A 97 -10.25 -0.37 -0.03
CA ALA A 97 -9.73 -0.61 -1.37
C ALA A 97 -10.73 -0.18 -2.46
N ALA A 98 -12.01 -0.57 -2.30
CA ALA A 98 -13.09 -0.18 -3.21
C ALA A 98 -13.27 1.34 -3.31
N GLU A 99 -13.06 2.06 -2.22
CA GLU A 99 -13.20 3.52 -2.17
C GLU A 99 -11.99 4.22 -2.80
N PHE A 100 -10.78 3.92 -2.32
CA PHE A 100 -9.58 4.65 -2.71
C PHE A 100 -9.21 4.42 -4.17
N THR A 101 -9.47 3.23 -4.71
CA THR A 101 -9.17 2.91 -6.12
C THR A 101 -9.87 3.83 -7.13
N LEU A 102 -10.93 4.55 -6.70
CA LEU A 102 -11.67 5.49 -7.52
C LEU A 102 -11.12 6.93 -7.46
N LEU A 103 -10.10 7.18 -6.64
CA LEU A 103 -9.56 8.52 -6.37
C LEU A 103 -8.31 8.86 -7.19
N GLY A 104 -8.04 8.11 -8.26
CA GLY A 104 -6.95 8.40 -9.21
C GLY A 104 -5.56 7.98 -8.75
N LEU A 105 -5.40 7.30 -7.62
CA LEU A 105 -4.13 6.68 -7.24
C LEU A 105 -3.74 5.54 -8.20
N ASP A 106 -2.46 5.17 -8.24
CA ASP A 106 -1.94 4.18 -9.18
C ASP A 106 -1.69 2.81 -8.55
N ILE A 107 -1.38 2.76 -7.25
CA ILE A 107 -1.12 1.50 -6.52
C ILE A 107 -1.72 1.56 -5.12
N LEU A 108 -2.47 0.52 -4.74
CA LEU A 108 -2.91 0.30 -3.36
C LEU A 108 -1.87 -0.48 -2.57
N LYS A 109 -1.53 -0.03 -1.37
CA LYS A 109 -0.70 -0.79 -0.42
C LYS A 109 -1.56 -1.19 0.77
N MET A 110 -1.89 -2.48 0.87
CA MET A 110 -2.98 -2.97 1.72
C MET A 110 -2.51 -3.90 2.84
N GLN A 111 -3.19 -3.79 3.99
CA GLN A 111 -3.11 -4.76 5.09
C GLN A 111 -3.56 -6.15 4.63
N TYR A 112 -3.04 -7.21 5.24
CA TYR A 112 -3.59 -8.55 5.04
C TYR A 112 -5.00 -8.61 5.67
N PRO A 113 -6.06 -8.91 4.90
CA PRO A 113 -7.43 -8.88 5.40
C PRO A 113 -7.78 -10.09 6.28
N GLY A 114 -6.90 -11.10 6.37
CA GLY A 114 -7.01 -12.19 7.34
C GLY A 114 -7.22 -13.57 6.70
N SER A 115 -7.80 -13.64 5.50
CA SER A 115 -8.07 -14.92 4.83
C SER A 115 -7.94 -14.83 3.30
N ALA A 116 -7.82 -16.00 2.66
CA ALA A 116 -7.83 -16.11 1.20
C ALA A 116 -9.15 -15.60 0.58
N GLY A 117 -10.28 -15.76 1.28
CA GLY A 117 -11.57 -15.23 0.84
C GLY A 117 -11.55 -13.71 0.78
N ALA A 118 -11.17 -13.08 1.90
CA ALA A 118 -11.10 -11.63 1.98
C ALA A 118 -10.02 -11.02 1.06
N CYS A 119 -8.94 -11.75 0.76
CA CYS A 119 -7.98 -11.32 -0.27
C CYS A 119 -8.60 -11.32 -1.68
N ARG A 120 -9.48 -12.27 -2.02
CA ARG A 120 -10.20 -12.27 -3.30
C ARG A 120 -11.22 -11.13 -3.36
N ASP A 121 -11.90 -10.85 -2.26
CA ASP A 121 -12.82 -9.72 -2.18
C ASP A 121 -12.08 -8.39 -2.35
N LEU A 122 -10.90 -8.26 -1.74
CA LEU A 122 -10.00 -7.13 -1.94
C LEU A 122 -9.53 -7.02 -3.39
N ASP A 123 -9.13 -8.12 -4.02
CA ASP A 123 -8.70 -8.15 -5.41
C ASP A 123 -9.82 -7.71 -6.36
N ALA A 124 -11.05 -8.16 -6.12
CA ALA A 124 -12.22 -7.78 -6.88
C ALA A 124 -12.62 -6.31 -6.70
N ALA A 125 -12.40 -5.76 -5.50
CA ALA A 125 -12.68 -4.36 -5.17
C ALA A 125 -11.67 -3.37 -5.77
N ALA A 126 -10.39 -3.74 -5.82
CA ALA A 126 -9.35 -2.89 -6.37
C ALA A 126 -9.46 -2.82 -7.91
N THR A 127 -9.46 -1.62 -8.48
CA THR A 127 -9.35 -1.41 -9.95
C THR A 127 -7.92 -1.15 -10.41
N VAL A 128 -7.01 -0.86 -9.47
CA VAL A 128 -5.58 -0.70 -9.70
C VAL A 128 -4.78 -1.89 -9.13
N PRO A 129 -3.49 -2.05 -9.47
CA PRO A 129 -2.62 -2.99 -8.77
C PRO A 129 -2.61 -2.76 -7.26
N TRP A 130 -2.62 -3.85 -6.50
CA TRP A 130 -2.46 -3.78 -5.05
C TRP A 130 -1.29 -4.65 -4.58
N VAL A 131 -0.62 -4.18 -3.53
CA VAL A 131 0.55 -4.83 -2.94
C VAL A 131 0.37 -4.98 -1.43
N LEU A 132 0.92 -6.05 -0.87
CA LEU A 132 0.78 -6.36 0.55
C LEU A 132 1.80 -5.58 1.40
N LEU A 133 1.35 -5.05 2.53
CA LEU A 133 2.21 -4.52 3.60
C LEU A 133 2.36 -5.54 4.73
N SER A 134 3.49 -5.51 5.43
CA SER A 134 3.78 -6.52 6.46
C SER A 134 3.23 -6.23 7.85
N GLU A 135 2.82 -5.00 8.13
CA GLU A 135 2.08 -4.60 9.35
C GLU A 135 2.76 -4.92 10.70
N GLY A 136 4.03 -5.33 10.70
CA GLY A 136 4.73 -5.78 11.90
C GLY A 136 4.68 -7.28 12.16
N ALA A 137 4.12 -8.08 11.23
CA ALA A 137 4.27 -9.54 11.25
C ALA A 137 5.76 -9.95 11.21
N GLY A 138 6.05 -11.11 11.80
CA GLY A 138 7.33 -11.79 11.60
C GLY A 138 7.52 -12.21 10.14
N PHE A 139 8.75 -12.55 9.75
CA PHE A 139 9.04 -12.94 8.38
C PHE A 139 8.20 -14.14 7.91
N ASP A 140 8.16 -15.22 8.71
CA ASP A 140 7.49 -16.46 8.33
C ASP A 140 5.98 -16.24 8.15
N ASP A 141 5.36 -15.51 9.07
CA ASP A 141 3.95 -15.12 8.97
C ASP A 141 3.70 -14.26 7.72
N PHE A 142 4.58 -13.30 7.45
CA PHE A 142 4.43 -12.43 6.29
C PHE A 142 4.62 -13.19 4.98
N ALA A 143 5.54 -14.15 4.90
CA ALA A 143 5.72 -15.00 3.73
C ALA A 143 4.47 -15.84 3.45
N ALA A 144 3.87 -16.43 4.50
CA ALA A 144 2.62 -17.17 4.37
C ALA A 144 1.45 -16.27 3.91
N GLN A 145 1.33 -15.07 4.48
CA GLN A 145 0.33 -14.08 4.07
C GLN A 145 0.54 -13.62 2.62
N MET A 146 1.80 -13.42 2.21
CA MET A 146 2.13 -13.01 0.84
C MET A 146 1.75 -14.10 -0.16
N GLU A 147 1.96 -15.38 0.15
CA GLU A 147 1.52 -16.46 -0.74
C GLU A 147 0.00 -16.46 -0.92
N VAL A 148 -0.76 -16.30 0.16
CA VAL A 148 -2.22 -16.20 0.11
C VAL A 148 -2.67 -14.99 -0.73
N ALA A 149 -2.07 -13.82 -0.47
CA ALA A 149 -2.39 -12.59 -1.19
C ALA A 149 -2.03 -12.66 -2.68
N ALA A 150 -0.86 -13.21 -3.01
CA ALA A 150 -0.38 -13.39 -4.38
C ALA A 150 -1.36 -14.26 -5.17
N ARG A 151 -1.72 -15.44 -4.64
CA ARG A 151 -2.70 -16.36 -5.25
C ARG A 151 -4.09 -15.74 -5.44
N ALA A 152 -4.44 -14.75 -4.63
CA ALA A 152 -5.70 -14.03 -4.74
C ALA A 152 -5.68 -12.86 -5.73
N GLY A 153 -4.50 -12.45 -6.22
CA GLY A 153 -4.34 -11.42 -7.25
C GLY A 153 -3.44 -10.24 -6.89
N ALA A 154 -2.78 -10.24 -5.72
CA ALA A 154 -1.81 -9.21 -5.38
C ALA A 154 -0.66 -9.17 -6.39
N SER A 155 -0.18 -7.95 -6.70
CA SER A 155 0.92 -7.73 -7.64
C SER A 155 2.31 -7.74 -6.98
N GLY A 156 2.38 -7.84 -5.65
CA GLY A 156 3.64 -7.90 -4.92
C GLY A 156 3.51 -7.40 -3.50
N TYR A 157 4.60 -6.86 -2.96
CA TYR A 157 4.67 -6.34 -1.60
C TYR A 157 5.46 -5.03 -1.50
N ILE A 158 5.15 -4.24 -0.49
CA ILE A 158 6.02 -3.17 0.03
C ILE A 158 6.20 -3.44 1.52
N ALA A 159 7.26 -4.17 1.86
CA ALA A 159 7.52 -4.67 3.20
C ALA A 159 8.78 -4.02 3.81
N GLY A 160 8.76 -3.87 5.13
CA GLY A 160 9.88 -3.31 5.89
C GLY A 160 10.33 -4.23 7.02
N ARG A 161 9.73 -4.05 8.21
CA ARG A 161 10.12 -4.73 9.46
C ARG A 161 10.18 -6.26 9.38
N ALA A 162 9.27 -6.90 8.66
CA ALA A 162 9.30 -8.36 8.43
C ALA A 162 10.59 -8.83 7.72
N VAL A 163 11.20 -7.97 6.90
CA VAL A 163 12.39 -8.30 6.12
C VAL A 163 13.67 -7.96 6.90
N TRP A 164 13.77 -6.74 7.44
CA TRP A 164 15.01 -6.20 8.03
C TRP A 164 14.92 -5.76 9.48
N GLY A 165 13.77 -5.91 10.15
CA GLY A 165 13.56 -5.39 11.51
C GLY A 165 14.56 -5.93 12.54
N ASP A 166 14.98 -7.20 12.39
CA ASP A 166 15.99 -7.80 13.27
C ASP A 166 17.43 -7.35 12.96
N ALA A 167 17.69 -6.68 11.82
CA ALA A 167 19.00 -6.16 11.47
C ALA A 167 19.29 -4.75 12.02
N VAL A 168 18.29 -4.07 12.58
CA VAL A 168 18.48 -2.76 13.23
C VAL A 168 19.48 -2.91 14.37
N GLY A 169 20.61 -2.19 14.28
CA GLY A 169 21.71 -2.26 15.24
C GLY A 169 22.53 -3.57 15.19
N ARG A 170 22.27 -4.48 14.25
CA ARG A 170 22.89 -5.81 14.16
C ARG A 170 23.23 -6.16 12.71
N THR A 171 24.34 -5.61 12.20
CA THR A 171 24.79 -5.79 10.80
C THR A 171 25.01 -7.25 10.40
N ALA A 172 25.35 -8.14 11.34
CA ALA A 172 25.48 -9.58 11.09
C ALA A 172 24.17 -10.24 10.61
N ALA A 173 23.01 -9.62 10.87
CA ALA A 173 21.72 -10.12 10.41
C ALA A 173 21.39 -9.71 8.96
N LEU A 174 22.22 -8.89 8.30
CA LEU A 174 21.98 -8.44 6.92
C LEU A 174 21.95 -9.58 5.90
N GLY A 175 22.70 -10.68 6.14
CA GLY A 175 22.64 -11.86 5.26
C GLY A 175 21.23 -12.43 5.12
N ARG A 176 20.48 -12.46 6.23
CA ARG A 176 19.08 -12.93 6.24
C ARG A 176 18.13 -12.01 5.49
N VAL A 177 18.46 -10.72 5.35
CA VAL A 177 17.61 -9.76 4.60
C VAL A 177 17.55 -10.15 3.12
N GLY A 178 18.69 -10.53 2.53
CA GLY A 178 18.78 -11.00 1.14
C GLY A 178 17.96 -12.28 0.92
N GLU A 179 18.18 -13.29 1.77
CA GLU A 179 17.45 -14.57 1.72
C GLU A 179 15.92 -14.38 1.82
N ARG A 180 15.48 -13.48 2.70
CA ARG A 180 14.06 -13.13 2.87
C ARG A 180 13.47 -12.44 1.64
N LEU A 181 14.22 -11.54 1.01
CA LEU A 181 13.79 -10.90 -0.24
C LEU A 181 13.71 -11.92 -1.38
N ASP A 182 14.67 -12.82 -1.50
CA ASP A 182 14.65 -13.88 -2.52
C ASP A 182 13.45 -14.82 -2.35
N ALA A 183 13.14 -15.21 -1.11
CA ALA A 183 11.98 -16.02 -0.81
C ALA A 183 10.65 -15.31 -1.17
N LEU A 184 10.49 -14.03 -0.81
CA LEU A 184 9.31 -13.26 -1.19
C LEU A 184 9.20 -13.06 -2.70
N ASN A 185 10.32 -12.81 -3.39
CA ASN A 185 10.38 -12.70 -4.84
C ASN A 185 9.97 -14.01 -5.53
N ALA A 186 10.37 -15.16 -4.98
CA ALA A 186 9.97 -16.47 -5.50
C ALA A 186 8.44 -16.65 -5.40
N ILE A 187 7.83 -16.28 -4.27
CA ILE A 187 6.37 -16.32 -4.08
C ILE A 187 5.66 -15.42 -5.09
N VAL A 188 6.07 -14.15 -5.23
CA VAL A 188 5.44 -13.21 -6.15
C VAL A 188 5.59 -13.66 -7.61
N ARG A 189 6.75 -14.18 -8.01
CA ARG A 189 6.95 -14.70 -9.37
C ARG A 189 6.11 -15.94 -9.66
N ALA A 190 5.88 -16.79 -8.67
CA ALA A 190 5.12 -18.02 -8.83
C ALA A 190 3.60 -17.79 -8.85
N HIS A 191 3.11 -16.79 -8.11
CA HIS A 191 1.69 -16.65 -7.81
C HIS A 191 1.10 -15.26 -8.01
N GLY A 192 1.92 -14.21 -8.03
CA GLY A 192 1.46 -12.84 -8.12
C GLY A 192 0.91 -12.48 -9.49
N ARG A 193 -0.02 -11.52 -9.52
CA ARG A 193 -0.58 -11.01 -10.76
C ARG A 193 0.26 -9.85 -11.29
N PRO A 194 0.82 -9.91 -12.52
CA PRO A 194 1.52 -8.79 -13.11
C PRO A 194 0.70 -7.51 -13.09
N TRP A 195 1.28 -6.41 -12.61
CA TRP A 195 0.58 -5.11 -12.49
C TRP A 195 0.05 -4.61 -13.84
N ALA A 196 0.75 -4.93 -14.92
CA ALA A 196 0.40 -4.56 -16.29
C ALA A 196 -0.92 -5.19 -16.78
N GLU A 197 -1.44 -6.21 -16.10
CA GLU A 197 -2.78 -6.75 -16.41
C GLU A 197 -3.92 -5.86 -15.91
N ARG A 198 -3.64 -4.94 -14.97
CA ARG A 198 -4.63 -3.99 -14.42
C ARG A 198 -4.44 -2.58 -14.98
N VAL A 199 -3.26 -2.26 -15.47
CA VAL A 199 -2.93 -0.94 -16.05
C VAL A 199 -2.77 -1.09 -17.56
N PRO A 200 -3.70 -0.55 -18.37
CA PRO A 200 -3.56 -0.59 -19.82
C PRO A 200 -2.35 0.26 -20.23
N ALA A 201 -1.26 -0.38 -20.62
CA ALA A 201 -0.12 0.30 -21.22
C ALA A 201 -0.43 0.60 -22.69
N GLY A 202 -0.53 1.90 -23.03
CA GLY A 202 -0.63 2.33 -24.42
C GLY A 202 0.66 2.02 -25.20
N ALA A 203 0.54 1.79 -26.51
CA ALA A 203 1.71 1.64 -27.36
C ALA A 203 2.49 2.95 -27.42
N ILE A 204 3.78 2.91 -27.06
CA ILE A 204 4.68 4.04 -27.25
C ILE A 204 5.05 4.08 -28.73
N THR A 205 4.65 5.14 -29.43
CA THR A 205 5.01 5.33 -30.85
C THR A 205 6.45 5.82 -30.96
N PRO A 206 7.18 5.53 -32.06
CA PRO A 206 8.53 6.06 -32.26
C PRO A 206 8.62 7.60 -32.20
N THR A 207 7.51 8.30 -32.44
CA THR A 207 7.37 9.76 -32.43
C THR A 207 6.78 10.31 -31.13
N TRP A 208 6.69 9.50 -30.06
CA TRP A 208 6.10 9.93 -28.77
C TRP A 208 6.69 11.24 -28.24
N TYR A 209 7.97 11.50 -28.54
CA TYR A 209 8.72 12.66 -28.07
C TYR A 209 8.30 13.96 -28.75
N GLU A 210 7.66 13.89 -29.92
CA GLU A 210 7.21 15.07 -30.68
C GLU A 210 6.00 15.73 -30.01
N ALA A 211 5.10 14.94 -29.43
CA ALA A 211 3.94 15.41 -28.67
C ALA A 211 4.21 15.49 -27.15
N TYR A 212 5.44 15.25 -26.71
CA TYR A 212 5.77 15.20 -25.29
C TYR A 212 5.85 16.61 -24.70
N GLY A 213 4.85 16.97 -23.88
CA GLY A 213 4.80 18.26 -23.19
C GLY A 213 4.01 19.36 -23.92
N GLU A 214 3.33 19.01 -25.01
CA GLU A 214 2.20 19.79 -25.55
C GLU A 214 0.95 19.71 -24.66
#